data_AF-A0A024G9K0-F1
#
_entry.id   AF-A0A024G9K0-F1
#
_cell.length_a   1.000
_cell.length_b   1.000
_cell.length_c   1.000
_cell.angle_alpha   90.00
_cell.angle_beta   90.00
_cell.angle_gamma   90.00
#
_symmetry.space_group_name_H-M   'P 1'
#
loop_
_entity.id
_entity.type
_entity.pdbx_description
1 polymer ?
#
loop_
_entity_poly.entity_id
_entity_poly.type
_entity_poly.pdbx_seq_one_letter_code
_entity_poly.pdbx_strand_id
1 'polypeptide(L)'
;MGQSNGTPSKDPLVNANYGVAYTNRIPRRSSSRFLQAIVTLNHYVAYSYEYNGGDARNQSDAIVSTYDFAGTCLPACEASLMYGNAKGIMLSYQSLDSVPTCANKWLNRLLRDQVGERFIPSHASA
;
A
#
# COMPACT_ATOMS: atom_id res chain seq x y z
N MET A 1 0.18 13.80 -9.22
CA MET A 1 -1.24 13.77 -9.65
C MET A 1 -1.31 13.11 -11.02
N GLY A 2 -1.19 11.78 -11.07
CA GLY A 2 -1.41 11.00 -12.30
C GLY A 2 -2.42 9.85 -12.12
N GLN A 3 -2.97 9.68 -10.92
CA GLN A 3 -3.83 8.57 -10.52
C GLN A 3 -5.01 9.00 -9.63
N SER A 4 -5.53 10.21 -9.83
CA SER A 4 -6.65 10.74 -9.02
C SER A 4 -7.89 9.85 -9.04
N ASN A 5 -8.07 8.97 -10.03
CA ASN A 5 -9.20 8.03 -10.08
C ASN A 5 -9.02 6.76 -9.22
N GLY A 6 -7.78 6.41 -8.84
CA GLY A 6 -7.49 5.18 -8.09
C GLY A 6 -7.52 5.35 -6.57
N THR A 7 -7.48 6.59 -6.08
CA THR A 7 -7.46 6.92 -4.65
C THR A 7 -8.72 7.71 -4.28
N PRO A 8 -9.45 7.37 -3.21
CA PRO A 8 -10.72 8.01 -2.89
C PRO A 8 -10.57 9.45 -2.39
N SER A 9 -9.38 9.84 -1.91
CA SER A 9 -9.07 11.21 -1.50
C SER A 9 -7.56 11.48 -1.44
N LYS A 10 -7.18 12.74 -1.26
CA LYS A 10 -5.81 13.14 -0.87
C LYS A 10 -5.62 13.14 0.66
N ASP A 11 -6.72 13.04 1.41
CA ASP A 11 -6.71 12.97 2.87
C ASP A 11 -6.38 11.54 3.34
N PRO A 12 -5.28 11.35 4.12
CA PRO A 12 -4.89 10.05 4.66
C PRO A 12 -5.98 9.36 5.48
N LEU A 13 -6.78 10.12 6.24
CA LEU A 13 -7.84 9.58 7.09
C LEU A 13 -9.02 9.07 6.26
N VAL A 14 -9.37 9.80 5.19
CA VAL A 14 -10.41 9.34 4.25
C VAL A 14 -9.96 8.05 3.55
N ASN A 15 -8.70 7.98 3.14
CA ASN A 15 -8.14 6.78 2.51
C ASN A 15 -8.11 5.58 3.47
N ALA A 16 -7.72 5.81 4.73
CA ALA A 16 -7.75 4.80 5.78
C ALA A 16 -9.17 4.24 6.00
N ASN A 17 -10.15 5.12 6.21
CA ASN A 17 -11.53 4.72 6.44
C ASN A 17 -12.12 3.99 5.23
N TYR A 18 -11.81 4.43 4.01
CA TYR A 18 -12.23 3.75 2.80
C TYR A 18 -11.66 2.33 2.72
N GLY A 19 -10.36 2.15 2.97
CA GLY A 19 -9.71 0.84 2.91
C GLY A 19 -10.27 -0.15 3.94
N VAL A 20 -10.57 0.30 5.16
CA VAL A 20 -11.26 -0.50 6.18
C VAL A 20 -12.66 -0.90 5.70
N ALA A 21 -13.45 0.07 5.24
CA ALA A 21 -14.82 -0.19 4.77
C ALA A 21 -14.85 -1.13 3.56
N TYR A 22 -13.93 -0.98 2.62
CA TYR A 22 -13.80 -1.85 1.45
C TYR A 22 -13.44 -3.27 1.88
N THR A 23 -12.47 -3.44 2.76
CA THR A 23 -12.02 -4.76 3.20
C THR A 23 -13.10 -5.51 3.98
N ASN A 24 -13.83 -4.81 4.85
CA ASN A 24 -14.89 -5.42 5.65
C ASN A 24 -16.13 -5.83 4.83
N ARG A 25 -16.31 -5.28 3.63
CA ARG A 25 -17.41 -5.67 2.73
C ARG A 25 -17.15 -6.98 2.00
N ILE A 26 -15.89 -7.45 1.93
CA ILE A 26 -15.56 -8.69 1.23
C ILE A 26 -16.03 -9.88 2.08
N PRO A 27 -16.96 -10.72 1.58
CA PRO A 27 -17.50 -11.83 2.36
C PRO A 27 -16.41 -12.82 2.78
N ARG A 28 -16.37 -13.13 4.07
CA ARG A 28 -15.55 -14.22 4.62
C ARG A 28 -16.39 -15.47 4.74
N ARG A 29 -15.96 -16.54 4.08
CA ARG A 29 -16.61 -17.84 4.21
C ARG A 29 -16.20 -18.47 5.56
N SER A 30 -17.08 -18.34 6.56
CA SER A 30 -16.84 -18.70 7.98
C SER A 30 -16.41 -20.16 8.22
N SER A 31 -16.68 -21.08 7.28
CA SER A 31 -16.52 -22.53 7.48
C SER A 31 -15.66 -23.27 6.44
N SER A 32 -14.97 -22.54 5.56
CA SER A 32 -14.14 -23.15 4.49
C SER A 32 -12.66 -22.96 4.78
N ARG A 33 -11.85 -24.02 4.62
CA ARG A 33 -10.38 -23.92 4.63
C ARG A 33 -9.83 -23.03 3.49
N PHE A 34 -10.67 -22.68 2.51
CA PHE A 34 -10.32 -21.85 1.37
C PHE A 34 -10.84 -20.42 1.54
N LEU A 35 -9.94 -19.44 1.35
CA LEU A 35 -10.28 -18.03 1.24
C LEU A 35 -11.03 -17.79 -0.08
N GLN A 36 -12.16 -17.06 -0.02
CA GLN A 36 -12.93 -16.70 -1.22
C GLN A 36 -12.27 -15.56 -2.00
N ALA A 37 -11.76 -14.56 -1.28
CA ALA A 37 -10.98 -13.46 -1.81
C ALA A 37 -10.08 -12.90 -0.70
N ILE A 38 -8.98 -12.26 -1.10
CA ILE A 38 -8.14 -11.45 -0.22
C ILE A 38 -8.10 -10.03 -0.75
N VAL A 39 -8.04 -9.07 0.18
CA VAL A 39 -7.80 -7.68 -0.19
C VAL A 39 -6.30 -7.39 -0.08
N THR A 40 -5.80 -6.80 -1.16
CA THR A 40 -4.41 -6.37 -1.31
C THR A 40 -4.37 -4.85 -1.45
N LEU A 41 -3.70 -4.19 -0.51
CA LEU A 41 -3.49 -2.75 -0.55
C LEU A 41 -2.47 -2.42 -1.63
N ASN A 42 -2.77 -1.46 -2.50
CA ASN A 42 -1.87 -1.05 -3.57
C ASN A 42 -1.95 0.47 -3.79
N HIS A 43 -0.90 1.15 -4.24
CA HIS A 43 0.48 0.68 -4.35
C HIS A 43 1.30 1.29 -3.20
N TYR A 44 1.89 0.45 -2.36
CA TYR A 44 2.62 0.90 -1.18
C TYR A 44 4.14 0.93 -1.45
N VAL A 45 4.85 2.05 -1.41
CA VAL A 45 4.51 3.31 -0.76
C VAL A 45 4.77 4.49 -1.70
N ALA A 46 4.19 5.64 -1.35
CA ALA A 46 4.42 6.94 -1.99
C ALA A 46 4.09 7.01 -3.49
N TYR A 47 3.22 6.12 -3.98
CA TYR A 47 2.85 6.08 -5.39
C TYR A 47 1.73 7.09 -5.70
N SER A 48 2.00 8.08 -6.55
CA SER A 48 1.03 9.16 -6.86
C SER A 48 1.08 9.68 -8.30
N TYR A 49 1.98 9.15 -9.12
CA TYR A 49 2.29 9.64 -10.47
C TYR A 49 2.58 8.46 -11.38
N GLU A 50 1.99 8.46 -12.58
CA GLU A 50 2.36 7.52 -13.66
C GLU A 50 3.59 8.01 -14.42
N TYR A 51 3.74 9.34 -14.52
CA TYR A 51 4.90 10.03 -15.07
C TYR A 51 5.25 11.20 -14.16
N ASN A 52 6.53 11.36 -13.85
CA ASN A 52 7.04 12.47 -13.04
C ASN A 52 8.25 13.10 -13.74
N GLY A 53 8.14 14.35 -14.18
CA GLY A 53 9.27 15.05 -14.82
C GLY A 53 9.77 14.44 -16.14
N GLY A 54 9.00 13.55 -16.79
CA GLY A 54 9.41 12.80 -17.98
C GLY A 54 9.77 11.34 -17.70
N ASP A 55 10.02 10.99 -16.44
CA ASP A 55 10.30 9.61 -16.03
C ASP A 55 9.01 8.82 -15.84
N ALA A 56 9.01 7.58 -16.32
CA ALA A 56 7.90 6.65 -16.09
C ALA A 56 7.83 6.20 -14.62
N ARG A 57 6.67 5.68 -14.21
CA ARG A 57 6.40 5.16 -12.86
C ARG A 57 7.42 4.17 -12.31
N ASN A 58 8.11 3.42 -13.17
CA ASN A 58 9.10 2.41 -12.78
C ASN A 58 10.54 2.97 -12.73
N GLN A 59 10.72 4.23 -13.13
CA GLN A 59 12.02 4.91 -13.18
C GLN A 59 12.08 6.08 -12.19
N SER A 60 10.94 6.43 -11.57
CA SER A 60 10.85 7.53 -10.62
C SER A 60 11.35 7.14 -9.23
N ASP A 61 11.97 8.10 -8.56
CA ASP A 61 12.37 8.02 -7.16
C ASP A 61 11.51 8.96 -6.31
N ALA A 62 10.81 8.40 -5.33
CA ALA A 62 10.02 9.13 -4.37
C ALA A 62 10.90 9.48 -3.16
N ILE A 63 11.18 10.76 -2.99
CA ILE A 63 11.88 11.28 -1.82
C ILE A 63 10.85 11.69 -0.78
N VAL A 64 10.82 10.98 0.36
CA VAL A 64 9.77 11.16 1.37
C VAL A 64 10.39 11.39 2.73
N SER A 65 10.05 12.51 3.37
CA SER A 65 10.51 12.76 4.74
C SER A 65 9.88 11.76 5.71
N THR A 66 10.55 11.45 6.81
CA THR A 66 9.99 10.58 7.86
C THR A 66 8.68 11.12 8.43
N TYR A 67 8.52 12.45 8.46
CA TYR A 67 7.30 13.13 8.87
C TYR A 67 6.15 12.84 7.89
N ASP A 68 6.38 13.03 6.58
CA ASP A 68 5.35 12.79 5.56
C ASP A 68 5.01 11.30 5.44
N PHE A 69 6.00 10.43 5.61
CA PHE A 69 5.80 8.99 5.64
C PHE A 69 4.84 8.60 6.78
N ALA A 70 5.10 9.08 8.00
CA ALA A 70 4.28 8.78 9.17
C ALA A 70 2.88 9.43 9.09
N GLY A 71 2.78 10.66 8.57
CA GLY A 71 1.52 11.41 8.52
C GLY A 71 0.61 11.02 7.36
N THR A 72 1.16 10.57 6.24
CA THR A 72 0.40 10.39 4.98
C THR A 72 0.38 8.94 4.50
N CYS A 73 1.54 8.27 4.51
CA CYS A 73 1.69 6.95 3.89
C CYS A 73 1.30 5.81 4.83
N LEU A 74 1.70 5.90 6.09
CA LEU A 74 1.47 4.87 7.10
C LEU A 74 -0.02 4.69 7.47
N PRO A 75 -0.81 5.75 7.75
CA PRO A 75 -2.15 5.60 8.33
C PRO A 75 -3.12 4.81 7.45
N ALA A 76 -3.05 5.01 6.13
CA ALA A 76 -3.94 4.33 5.19
C ALA A 76 -3.64 2.82 5.11
N CYS A 77 -2.36 2.45 5.18
CA CYS A 77 -1.91 1.06 5.15
C CYS A 77 -2.29 0.35 6.45
N GLU A 78 -1.89 0.94 7.59
CA GLU A 78 -2.06 0.37 8.92
C GLU A 78 -3.54 0.15 9.27
N ALA A 79 -4.40 1.14 9.01
CA ALA A 79 -5.82 1.03 9.32
C ALA A 79 -6.49 -0.15 8.59
N SER A 80 -6.21 -0.31 7.30
CA SER A 80 -6.83 -1.37 6.48
C SER A 80 -6.34 -2.78 6.88
N LEU A 81 -5.13 -2.89 7.41
CA LEU A 81 -4.56 -4.15 7.89
C LEU A 81 -5.11 -4.51 9.27
N MET A 82 -5.08 -3.54 10.20
CA MET A 82 -5.49 -3.74 11.58
C MET A 82 -7.00 -3.86 11.74
N TYR A 83 -7.78 -2.98 11.10
CA TYR A 83 -9.24 -2.91 11.26
C TYR A 83 -10.01 -3.54 10.10
N GLY A 84 -9.42 -3.62 8.91
CA GLY A 84 -10.03 -4.25 7.74
C GLY A 84 -9.68 -5.74 7.60
N ASN A 85 -8.60 -6.22 8.24
CA ASN A 85 -8.11 -7.59 8.10
C ASN A 85 -7.64 -7.93 6.67
N ALA A 86 -7.09 -6.93 5.96
CA ALA A 86 -6.41 -7.12 4.69
C ALA A 86 -5.23 -8.10 4.82
N LYS A 87 -4.87 -8.78 3.72
CA LYS A 87 -3.86 -9.87 3.72
C LYS A 87 -2.77 -9.70 2.68
N GLY A 88 -2.87 -8.70 1.82
CA GLY A 88 -1.85 -8.39 0.83
C GLY A 88 -1.44 -6.93 0.91
N ILE A 89 -0.18 -6.67 0.58
CA ILE A 89 0.28 -5.33 0.21
C ILE A 89 1.05 -5.49 -1.11
N MET A 90 0.73 -4.66 -2.08
CA MET A 90 1.44 -4.60 -3.34
C MET A 90 2.37 -3.41 -3.27
N LEU A 91 3.65 -3.67 -3.48
CA LEU A 91 4.66 -2.63 -3.40
C LEU A 91 4.64 -1.76 -4.67
N SER A 92 4.98 -0.47 -4.53
CA SER A 92 5.00 0.47 -5.64
C SER A 92 6.10 0.15 -6.67
N TYR A 93 5.92 0.65 -7.88
CA TYR A 93 6.92 0.51 -8.95
C TYR A 93 8.19 1.33 -8.69
N GLN A 94 8.05 2.40 -7.91
CA GLN A 94 9.05 3.44 -7.72
C GLN A 94 10.13 3.00 -6.75
N SER A 95 11.25 3.73 -6.78
CA SER A 95 12.18 3.74 -5.66
C SER A 95 11.65 4.65 -4.56
N LEU A 96 11.99 4.33 -3.31
CA LEU A 96 11.80 5.17 -2.15
C LEU A 96 13.18 5.49 -1.59
N ASP A 97 13.52 6.77 -1.54
CA ASP A 97 14.84 7.26 -1.12
C ASP A 97 15.97 6.49 -1.83
N SER A 98 15.86 6.41 -3.16
CA SER A 98 16.80 5.76 -4.08
C SER A 98 16.92 4.24 -3.97
N VAL A 99 16.05 3.59 -3.19
CA VAL A 99 15.99 2.13 -3.08
C VAL A 99 14.68 1.61 -3.64
N PRO A 100 14.68 0.67 -4.62
CA PRO A 100 13.45 0.05 -5.10
C PRO A 100 12.63 -0.51 -3.94
N THR A 101 11.34 -0.19 -3.87
CA THR A 101 10.52 -0.54 -2.69
C THR A 101 10.49 -2.04 -2.41
N CYS A 102 10.50 -2.88 -3.46
CA CYS A 102 10.58 -4.34 -3.34
C CYS A 102 11.90 -4.83 -2.72
N ALA A 103 13.00 -4.10 -2.92
CA ALA A 103 14.32 -4.40 -2.39
C ALA A 103 14.64 -3.62 -1.09
N ASN A 104 13.75 -2.72 -0.65
CA ASN A 104 13.98 -1.89 0.52
C ASN A 104 13.83 -2.70 1.82
N LYS A 105 14.96 -3.02 2.46
CA LYS A 105 15.01 -3.84 3.68
C LYS A 105 14.31 -3.19 4.87
N TRP A 106 14.41 -1.86 5.00
CA TRP A 106 13.77 -1.11 6.07
C TRP A 106 12.25 -1.18 5.92
N LEU A 107 11.75 -0.93 4.71
CA LEU A 107 10.32 -1.00 4.41
C LEU A 107 9.75 -2.41 4.64
N ASN A 108 10.45 -3.43 4.16
CA ASN A 108 10.06 -4.83 4.38
C ASN A 108 10.03 -5.21 5.86
N ARG A 109 11.00 -4.73 6.66
CA ARG A 109 11.01 -4.96 8.11
C ARG A 109 9.84 -4.26 8.78
N LEU A 110 9.65 -2.97 8.51
CA LEU A 110 8.53 -2.18 9.06
C LEU A 110 7.18 -2.87 8.78
N LEU A 111 6.96 -3.28 7.54
CA LEU A 111 5.74 -3.98 7.16
C LEU A 111 5.57 -5.27 7.96
N ARG A 112 6.59 -6.12 8.06
CA ARG A 112 6.51 -7.37 8.83
C ARG A 112 6.27 -7.13 10.33
N ASP A 113 6.88 -6.09 10.89
CA ASP A 113 6.71 -5.73 12.30
C ASP A 113 5.29 -5.22 12.59
N GLN A 114 4.70 -4.46 11.67
CA GLN A 114 3.33 -3.93 11.85
C GLN A 114 2.23 -4.94 11.52
N VAL A 115 2.44 -5.81 10.53
CA VAL A 115 1.36 -6.61 9.91
C VAL A 115 1.50 -8.12 10.19
N GLY A 116 2.64 -8.53 10.74
CA GLY A 116 3.03 -9.92 10.94
C GLY A 116 3.30 -10.66 9.62
N GLU A 117 3.43 -11.98 9.70
CA GLU A 117 3.71 -12.84 8.53
C GLU A 117 2.54 -12.99 7.54
N ARG A 118 1.40 -12.33 7.80
CA ARG A 118 0.17 -12.45 7.01
C ARG A 118 0.17 -11.55 5.76
N PHE A 119 1.33 -11.10 5.35
CA PHE A 119 1.57 -10.21 4.22
C PHE A 119 2.15 -10.99 3.06
N ILE A 120 1.47 -10.94 1.92
CA ILE A 120 1.98 -11.41 0.64
C ILE A 120 2.58 -10.21 -0.09
N PRO A 121 3.92 -10.06 -0.15
CA PRO A 121 4.57 -9.06 -0.99
C PRO A 121 4.31 -9.43 -2.46
N SER A 122 3.58 -8.57 -3.16
CA SER A 122 3.54 -8.59 -4.61
C SER A 122 4.23 -7.35 -5.16
N HIS A 123 5.04 -7.52 -6.20
CA HIS A 123 5.54 -6.41 -6.97
C HIS A 123 4.50 -6.08 -8.02
N ALA A 124 4.17 -4.81 -8.16
CA ALA A 124 3.49 -4.36 -9.35
C ALA A 124 4.51 -4.46 -10.50
N SER A 125 4.43 -5.51 -11.33
CA SER A 125 5.23 -5.63 -12.55
C SER A 125 4.53 -4.86 -13.66
N ALA A 126 5.29 -4.06 -14.41
CA ALA A 126 4.78 -3.27 -15.52
C ALA A 126 4.14 -4.15 -16.60
#